data_AF-A0A952Y5N5-F1
#
_entry.id   AF-A0A952Y5N5-F1
#
_cell.length_a   1.000
_cell.length_b   1.000
_cell.length_c   1.000
_cell.angle_alpha   90.00
_cell.angle_beta   90.00
_cell.angle_gamma   90.00
#
_symmetry.space_group_name_H-M   'P 1'
#
loop_
_entity.id
_entity.type
_entity.pdbx_description
1 polymer ?
#
loop_
_entity_poly.entity_id
_entity_poly.type
_entity_poly.pdbx_seq_one_letter_code
_entity_poly.pdbx_strand_id
1 'polypeptide(L)'
;MNGEGLKKRPLSVPKVERRHFARNFISQAVCELRFPTLFELESDRPPADFVRAVRKEFPTYQPVTDVKFSKDEIGQNRAHAFKSRKERWTVNLKAASFSLETSHYDSFEEFESRLGLVLSAAIKVIDAEFFTRIGLRYINVIPCGVREVGDWINQALVAPLASGFFGDPDEYRQRVVGATEGGGGFLFNHGLGMDAKTGRPQYFLDYDFFVEDVPVDQALATVRKLHDAEHDLFRWSLGAKARQHLGL
;
A
#
# COMPACT_ATOMS: atom_id res chain seq x y z
N MET A 1 0.59 -35.44 22.90
CA MET A 1 0.55 -35.15 21.45
C MET A 1 1.01 -33.72 21.26
N ASN A 2 2.29 -33.54 20.96
CA ASN A 2 2.86 -32.23 20.69
C ASN A 2 2.32 -31.76 19.34
N GLY A 3 1.44 -30.77 19.36
CA GLY A 3 0.94 -30.14 18.16
C GLY A 3 2.06 -29.32 17.53
N GLU A 4 2.82 -29.93 16.62
CA GLU A 4 3.54 -29.18 15.60
C GLU A 4 2.51 -28.31 14.89
N GLY A 5 2.47 -27.02 15.21
CA GLY A 5 1.56 -26.07 14.59
C GLY A 5 1.73 -26.16 13.07
N LEU A 6 0.62 -26.34 12.35
CA LEU A 6 0.63 -26.47 10.90
C LEU A 6 1.48 -25.34 10.29
N LYS A 7 2.62 -25.68 9.70
CA LYS A 7 3.47 -24.71 9.01
C LYS A 7 2.66 -24.10 7.87
N LYS A 8 2.29 -22.82 8.00
CA LYS A 8 1.49 -22.12 6.99
C LYS A 8 2.25 -22.13 5.66
N ARG A 9 1.55 -22.51 4.58
CA ARG A 9 2.09 -22.37 3.22
C ARG A 9 2.14 -20.88 2.86
N PRO A 10 3.31 -20.33 2.47
CA PRO A 10 3.41 -18.94 2.07
C PRO A 10 2.74 -18.72 0.71
N LEU A 11 2.51 -17.45 0.37
CA LEU A 11 2.11 -17.05 -0.98
C LEU A 11 3.07 -17.64 -2.02
N SER A 12 2.51 -18.28 -3.04
CA SER A 12 3.26 -18.90 -4.14
C SER A 12 2.58 -18.56 -5.46
N VAL A 13 2.90 -17.38 -5.99
CA VAL A 13 2.54 -16.95 -7.34
C VAL A 13 3.79 -17.01 -8.24
N PRO A 14 3.63 -17.15 -9.57
CA PRO A 14 4.78 -17.18 -10.47
C PRO A 14 5.60 -15.89 -10.35
N LYS A 15 6.91 -16.05 -10.15
CA LYS A 15 7.86 -14.92 -10.16
C LYS A 15 8.01 -14.41 -11.59
N VAL A 16 8.00 -13.10 -11.77
CA VAL A 16 8.15 -12.47 -13.09
C VAL A 16 9.18 -11.35 -13.07
N GLU A 17 9.77 -11.09 -14.22
CA GLU A 17 10.71 -9.98 -14.36
C GLU A 17 9.98 -8.64 -14.24
N ARG A 18 10.58 -7.72 -13.46
CA ARG A 18 10.07 -6.35 -13.32
C ARG A 18 10.04 -5.67 -14.68
N ARG A 19 8.90 -5.05 -14.98
CA ARG A 19 8.74 -4.20 -16.16
C ARG A 19 8.04 -2.92 -15.81
N HIS A 20 8.56 -1.83 -16.35
CA HIS A 20 7.86 -0.56 -16.39
C HIS A 20 6.74 -0.63 -17.43
N PHE A 21 5.53 -0.24 -17.06
CA PHE A 21 4.38 -0.22 -17.95
C PHE A 21 4.17 1.19 -18.50
N ALA A 22 3.80 1.31 -19.78
CA ALA A 22 3.46 2.62 -20.36
C ALA A 22 2.14 3.20 -19.80
N ARG A 23 1.31 2.35 -19.20
CA ARG A 23 0.06 2.70 -18.52
C ARG A 23 0.07 2.07 -17.14
N ASN A 24 -0.69 2.63 -16.21
CA ASN A 24 -0.73 2.15 -14.84
C ASN A 24 -2.17 2.01 -14.35
N PHE A 25 -2.43 0.96 -13.56
CA PHE A 25 -3.70 0.80 -12.83
C PHE A 25 -3.60 1.34 -11.39
N ILE A 26 -2.40 1.59 -10.86
CA ILE A 26 -2.21 2.09 -9.49
C ILE A 26 -2.81 3.48 -9.37
N SER A 27 -3.93 3.57 -8.66
CA SER A 27 -4.58 4.83 -8.30
C SER A 27 -3.99 5.42 -7.03
N GLN A 28 -3.45 4.58 -6.14
CA GLN A 28 -2.83 5.00 -4.90
C GLN A 28 -1.70 4.06 -4.50
N ALA A 29 -0.59 4.63 -4.07
CA ALA A 29 0.54 3.92 -3.50
C ALA A 29 0.86 4.47 -2.12
N VAL A 30 1.04 3.59 -1.13
CA VAL A 30 1.37 3.96 0.25
C VAL A 30 2.49 3.07 0.76
N CYS A 31 3.52 3.67 1.35
CA CYS A 31 4.49 2.95 2.14
C CYS A 31 4.45 3.52 3.57
N GLU A 32 4.24 2.65 4.56
CA GLU A 32 4.19 3.02 5.98
C GLU A 32 5.32 2.31 6.72
N LEU A 33 6.09 3.07 7.49
CA LEU A 33 7.13 2.57 8.37
C LEU A 33 6.73 2.89 9.80
N ARG A 34 6.55 1.85 10.62
CA ARG A 34 6.18 1.94 12.02
C ARG A 34 7.40 1.75 12.90
N PHE A 35 7.45 2.48 13.99
CA PHE A 35 8.53 2.45 14.98
C PHE A 35 7.91 2.51 16.39
N PRO A 36 8.68 2.22 17.46
CA PRO A 36 8.19 2.39 18.83
C PRO A 36 7.67 3.82 19.07
N THR A 37 6.57 3.97 19.80
CA THR A 37 5.91 5.27 19.97
C THR A 37 6.84 6.33 20.55
N LEU A 38 6.87 7.51 19.92
CA LEU A 38 7.58 8.70 20.37
C LEU A 38 6.56 9.78 20.72
N PHE A 39 6.34 9.98 22.01
CA PHE A 39 5.36 10.96 22.53
C PHE A 39 5.67 12.41 22.11
N GLU A 40 6.94 12.74 21.83
CA GLU A 40 7.34 14.07 21.35
C GLU A 40 6.65 14.46 20.04
N LEU A 41 6.31 13.47 19.19
CA LEU A 41 5.61 13.66 17.92
C LEU A 41 4.10 13.88 18.08
N GLU A 42 3.55 13.82 19.30
CA GLU A 42 2.16 14.18 19.59
C GLU A 42 1.98 15.70 19.79
N SER A 43 3.08 16.45 19.82
CA SER A 43 3.12 17.91 19.97
C SER A 43 2.32 18.64 18.88
N ASP A 44 1.86 19.86 19.17
CA ASP A 44 1.15 20.71 18.19
C ASP A 44 1.98 21.03 16.93
N ARG A 45 3.31 20.98 17.05
CA ARG A 45 4.25 21.29 15.99
C ARG A 45 5.13 20.07 15.69
N PRO A 46 5.34 19.76 14.40
CA PRO A 46 6.28 18.72 14.03
C PRO A 46 7.73 19.14 14.33
N PRO A 47 8.66 18.19 14.50
CA PRO A 47 10.07 18.48 14.69
C PRO A 47 10.64 19.36 13.58
N ALA A 48 11.22 20.49 13.94
CA ALA A 48 11.66 21.51 12.99
C ALA A 48 12.68 20.95 11.97
N ASP A 49 13.49 20.00 12.39
CA ASP A 49 14.54 19.36 11.58
C ASP A 49 13.94 18.49 10.48
N PHE A 50 12.89 17.73 10.82
CA PHE A 50 12.10 16.99 9.84
C PHE A 50 11.49 17.93 8.80
N VAL A 51 10.81 18.99 9.27
CA VAL A 51 10.20 19.99 8.39
C VAL A 51 11.24 20.60 7.45
N ARG A 52 12.40 21.01 7.97
CA ARG A 52 13.48 21.60 7.15
C ARG A 52 13.99 20.62 6.08
N ALA A 53 14.06 19.32 6.40
CA ALA A 53 14.53 18.31 5.46
C ALA A 53 13.51 18.04 4.33
N VAL A 54 12.21 18.01 4.62
CA VAL A 54 11.18 17.63 3.64
C VAL A 54 10.54 18.82 2.90
N ARG A 55 10.64 20.05 3.42
CA ARG A 55 9.93 21.24 2.90
C ARG A 55 10.17 21.55 1.42
N LYS A 56 11.31 21.13 0.85
CA LYS A 56 11.62 21.40 -0.56
C LYS A 56 10.67 20.61 -1.48
N GLU A 57 10.44 19.34 -1.15
CA GLU A 57 9.56 18.44 -1.91
C GLU A 57 8.11 18.52 -1.43
N PHE A 58 7.90 18.75 -0.12
CA PHE A 58 6.60 18.76 0.55
C PHE A 58 6.38 20.08 1.31
N PRO A 59 6.20 21.21 0.61
CA PRO A 59 6.15 22.54 1.24
C PRO A 59 4.86 22.84 2.01
N THR A 60 3.76 22.13 1.72
CA THR A 60 2.45 22.42 2.32
C THR A 60 2.26 21.58 3.57
N TYR A 61 2.21 22.21 4.74
CA TYR A 61 1.93 21.54 6.01
C TYR A 61 0.46 21.66 6.41
N GLN A 62 -0.12 20.56 6.89
CA GLN A 62 -1.46 20.51 7.46
C GLN A 62 -1.46 19.63 8.72
N PRO A 63 -1.87 20.13 9.90
CA PRO A 63 -2.16 19.26 11.03
C PRO A 63 -3.41 18.43 10.73
N VAL A 64 -3.34 17.13 11.02
CA VAL A 64 -4.45 16.20 10.87
C VAL A 64 -4.72 15.59 12.25
N THR A 65 -5.97 15.66 12.69
CA THR A 65 -6.42 15.04 13.93
C THR A 65 -7.38 13.92 13.57
N ASP A 66 -6.90 12.67 13.64
CA ASP A 66 -7.79 11.51 13.54
C ASP A 66 -8.44 11.29 14.91
N VAL A 67 -9.75 11.49 15.00
CA VAL A 67 -10.53 11.10 16.18
C VAL A 67 -10.83 9.61 16.07
N LYS A 68 -10.06 8.77 16.75
CA LYS A 68 -10.42 7.35 16.88
C LYS A 68 -11.45 7.21 18.00
N PHE A 69 -12.66 6.81 17.65
CA PHE A 69 -13.66 6.37 18.62
C PHE A 69 -13.40 4.90 18.97
N SER A 70 -12.63 4.63 20.01
CA SER A 70 -12.62 3.34 20.71
C SER A 70 -13.58 3.38 21.88
N LYS A 71 -14.18 2.22 22.22
CA LYS A 71 -15.24 2.10 23.22
C LYS A 71 -14.84 2.54 24.64
N ASP A 72 -13.54 2.66 24.92
CA ASP A 72 -13.05 2.95 26.28
C ASP A 72 -12.05 4.12 26.39
N GLU A 73 -11.59 4.74 25.30
CA GLU A 73 -10.70 5.92 25.36
C GLU A 73 -10.87 6.84 24.13
N ILE A 74 -10.91 8.16 24.36
CA ILE A 74 -10.74 9.18 23.32
C ILE A 74 -9.24 9.41 23.15
N GLY A 75 -8.60 8.63 22.28
CA GLY A 75 -7.24 8.91 21.84
C GLY A 75 -7.25 9.89 20.67
N GLN A 76 -6.75 11.12 20.86
CA GLN A 76 -6.43 12.00 19.75
C GLN A 76 -5.15 11.50 19.08
N ASN A 77 -5.26 10.87 17.92
CA ASN A 77 -4.08 10.46 17.17
C ASN A 77 -3.68 11.61 16.26
N ARG A 78 -2.69 12.39 16.70
CA ARG A 78 -2.21 13.53 15.93
C ARG A 78 -1.30 13.07 14.80
N ALA A 79 -1.48 13.67 13.64
CA ALA A 79 -0.66 13.47 12.47
C ALA A 79 -0.25 14.80 11.85
N HIS A 80 0.97 14.87 11.36
CA HIS A 80 1.51 15.99 10.62
C HIS A 80 1.60 15.62 9.15
N ALA A 81 0.73 16.19 8.32
CA ALA A 81 0.71 15.94 6.88
C ALA A 81 1.52 17.00 6.14
N PHE A 82 2.42 16.56 5.26
CA PHE A 82 3.22 17.40 4.37
C PHE A 82 2.93 17.02 2.93
N LYS A 83 2.40 17.95 2.15
CA LYS A 83 1.99 17.70 0.77
C LYS A 83 2.94 18.38 -0.21
N SER A 84 3.16 17.71 -1.33
CA SER A 84 3.79 18.30 -2.50
C SER A 84 2.96 19.45 -3.06
N ARG A 85 3.56 20.33 -3.87
CA ARG A 85 2.90 21.53 -4.44
C ARG A 85 1.63 21.24 -5.24
N LYS A 86 1.56 20.06 -5.89
CA LYS A 86 0.39 19.61 -6.67
C LYS A 86 -0.52 18.67 -5.87
N GLU A 87 -0.25 18.47 -4.59
CA GLU A 87 -0.96 17.55 -3.70
C GLU A 87 -1.02 16.09 -4.18
N ARG A 88 -0.11 15.70 -5.08
CA ARG A 88 -0.01 14.32 -5.60
C ARG A 88 0.75 13.37 -4.69
N TRP A 89 1.51 13.94 -3.77
CA TRP A 89 2.29 13.22 -2.78
C TRP A 89 2.03 13.80 -1.40
N THR A 90 1.91 12.92 -0.41
CA THR A 90 1.70 13.26 0.99
C THR A 90 2.65 12.46 1.85
N VAL A 91 3.34 13.12 2.77
CA VAL A 91 4.06 12.50 3.88
C VAL A 91 3.23 12.69 5.13
N ASN A 92 2.93 11.62 5.85
CA ASN A 92 2.31 11.71 7.17
C ASN A 92 3.35 11.32 8.22
N LEU A 93 3.47 12.12 9.28
CA LEU A 93 4.27 11.81 10.45
C LEU A 93 3.34 11.71 11.66
N LYS A 94 3.39 10.58 12.37
CA LYS A 94 2.59 10.25 13.56
C LYS A 94 3.52 9.81 14.69
N ALA A 95 2.98 9.66 15.90
CA ALA A 95 3.75 9.23 17.06
C ALA A 95 4.46 7.88 16.92
N ALA A 96 3.89 6.95 16.15
CA ALA A 96 4.45 5.60 15.99
C ALA A 96 4.66 5.18 14.52
N SER A 97 4.51 6.12 13.57
CA SER A 97 4.74 5.82 12.16
C SER A 97 5.02 7.06 11.32
N PHE A 98 5.65 6.86 10.18
CA PHE A 98 5.55 7.79 9.06
C PHE A 98 5.13 7.04 7.80
N SER A 99 4.50 7.76 6.87
CA SER A 99 4.15 7.21 5.56
C SER A 99 4.47 8.17 4.43
N LEU A 100 4.76 7.60 3.26
CA LEU A 100 4.75 8.29 1.98
C LEU A 100 3.61 7.73 1.15
N GLU A 101 2.79 8.63 0.61
CA GLU A 101 1.65 8.31 -0.24
C GLU A 101 1.73 9.09 -1.55
N THR A 102 1.27 8.47 -2.64
CA THR A 102 0.94 9.17 -3.88
C THR A 102 -0.36 8.70 -4.51
N SER A 103 -1.11 9.64 -5.07
CA SER A 103 -2.30 9.41 -5.91
C SER A 103 -1.99 9.46 -7.41
N HIS A 104 -0.71 9.56 -7.77
CA HIS A 104 -0.26 9.71 -9.15
C HIS A 104 1.08 8.98 -9.32
N TYR A 105 1.02 7.66 -9.13
CA TYR A 105 2.18 6.80 -9.23
C TYR A 105 2.67 6.71 -10.68
N ASP A 106 3.94 7.03 -10.89
CA ASP A 106 4.63 6.92 -12.18
C ASP A 106 5.47 5.65 -12.22
N SER A 107 6.53 5.59 -11.42
CA SER A 107 7.48 4.48 -11.36
C SER A 107 7.90 4.16 -9.92
N PHE A 108 8.43 2.95 -9.72
CA PHE A 108 8.91 2.54 -8.41
C PHE A 108 10.18 3.29 -8.02
N GLU A 109 11.04 3.59 -8.99
CA GLU A 109 12.28 4.34 -8.81
C GLU A 109 11.98 5.76 -8.31
N GLU A 110 10.95 6.40 -8.87
CA GLU A 110 10.48 7.70 -8.41
C GLU A 110 9.97 7.63 -6.96
N PHE A 111 9.18 6.60 -6.65
CA PHE A 111 8.61 6.36 -5.33
C PHE A 111 9.69 6.08 -4.29
N GLU A 112 10.62 5.17 -4.59
CA GLU A 112 11.75 4.81 -3.73
C GLU A 112 12.65 6.02 -3.46
N SER A 113 12.97 6.82 -4.49
CA SER A 113 13.81 8.01 -4.33
C SER A 113 13.19 9.01 -3.34
N ARG A 114 11.88 9.23 -3.39
CA ARG A 114 11.19 10.11 -2.44
C ARG A 114 11.10 9.48 -1.06
N LEU A 115 10.84 8.17 -0.98
CA LEU A 115 10.82 7.45 0.28
C LEU A 115 12.18 7.54 0.98
N GLY A 116 13.27 7.41 0.25
CA GLY A 116 14.63 7.55 0.79
C GLY A 116 14.91 8.92 1.38
N LEU A 117 14.39 10.00 0.76
CA LEU A 117 14.46 11.36 1.31
C LEU A 117 13.70 11.47 2.63
N VAL A 118 12.48 10.95 2.68
CA VAL A 118 11.62 10.99 3.88
C VAL A 118 12.20 10.14 4.99
N LEU A 119 12.65 8.93 4.69
CA LEU A 119 13.33 8.02 5.62
C LEU A 119 14.57 8.68 6.22
N SER A 120 15.43 9.28 5.38
CA SER A 120 16.64 9.98 5.84
C SER A 120 16.33 11.19 6.73
N ALA A 121 15.19 11.83 6.54
CA ALA A 121 14.70 12.89 7.43
C ALA A 121 14.14 12.33 8.74
N ALA A 122 13.37 11.23 8.66
CA ALA A 122 12.73 10.59 9.81
C ALA A 122 13.73 9.99 10.79
N ILE A 123 14.75 9.25 10.32
CA ILE A 123 15.73 8.56 11.18
C ILE A 123 16.45 9.54 12.12
N LYS A 124 16.71 10.78 11.67
CA LYS A 124 17.34 11.82 12.50
C LYS A 124 16.49 12.30 13.67
N VAL A 125 15.20 12.01 13.63
CA VAL A 125 14.19 12.49 14.57
C VAL A 125 13.73 11.35 15.47
N ILE A 126 13.59 10.14 14.91
CA ILE A 126 12.97 9.03 15.64
C ILE A 126 13.95 8.19 16.49
N ASP A 127 15.26 8.35 16.28
CA ASP A 127 16.33 7.65 17.03
C ASP A 127 16.04 6.14 17.27
N ALA A 128 15.54 5.48 16.23
CA ALA A 128 15.15 4.06 16.30
C ALA A 128 16.23 3.19 15.65
N GLU A 129 16.52 2.02 16.25
CA GLU A 129 17.41 1.01 15.66
C GLU A 129 16.68 0.10 14.66
N PHE A 130 15.36 -0.01 14.78
CA PHE A 130 14.52 -0.85 13.93
C PHE A 130 13.12 -0.26 13.73
N PHE A 131 12.47 -0.69 12.65
CA PHE A 131 11.06 -0.49 12.40
C PHE A 131 10.27 -1.70 12.88
N THR A 132 9.23 -1.48 13.68
CA THR A 132 8.31 -2.54 14.13
C THR A 132 7.56 -3.15 12.96
N ARG A 133 7.31 -2.38 11.89
CA ARG A 133 6.71 -2.84 10.64
C ARG A 133 7.05 -1.92 9.47
N ILE A 134 7.37 -2.50 8.32
CA ILE A 134 7.40 -1.81 7.04
C ILE A 134 6.31 -2.41 6.16
N GLY A 135 5.40 -1.57 5.67
CA GLY A 135 4.32 -1.95 4.76
C GLY A 135 4.40 -1.20 3.44
N LEU A 136 4.00 -1.86 2.35
CA LEU A 136 3.82 -1.30 1.02
C LEU A 136 2.46 -1.72 0.48
N ARG A 137 1.70 -0.76 -0.04
CA ARG A 137 0.35 -0.97 -0.53
C ARG A 137 0.12 -0.26 -1.86
N TYR A 138 -0.29 -1.00 -2.90
CA TYR A 138 -0.88 -0.44 -4.11
C TYR A 138 -2.37 -0.78 -4.20
N ILE A 139 -3.15 0.27 -4.42
CA ILE A 139 -4.55 0.16 -4.83
C ILE A 139 -4.58 0.36 -6.34
N ASN A 140 -5.02 -0.67 -7.06
CA ASN A 140 -5.20 -0.64 -8.49
C ASN A 140 -6.68 -0.56 -8.83
N VAL A 141 -7.02 0.24 -9.84
CA VAL A 141 -8.37 0.39 -10.36
C VAL A 141 -8.39 0.00 -11.83
N ILE A 142 -9.18 -1.02 -12.15
CA ILE A 142 -9.35 -1.54 -13.50
C ILE A 142 -10.74 -1.15 -14.01
N PRO A 143 -10.83 -0.53 -15.20
CA PRO A 143 -12.10 -0.02 -15.72
C PRO A 143 -12.91 -1.14 -16.38
N CYS A 144 -13.47 -2.04 -15.56
CA CYS A 144 -14.24 -3.17 -16.03
C CYS A 144 -15.47 -3.46 -15.16
N GLY A 145 -16.56 -3.88 -15.80
CA GLY A 145 -17.77 -4.39 -15.15
C GLY A 145 -17.83 -5.91 -15.06
N VAL A 146 -18.87 -6.41 -14.39
CA VAL A 146 -19.10 -7.86 -14.16
C VAL A 146 -19.02 -8.69 -15.45
N ARG A 147 -19.57 -8.18 -16.56
CA ARG A 147 -19.68 -8.92 -17.82
C ARG A 147 -18.37 -9.15 -18.55
N GLU A 148 -17.37 -8.32 -18.29
CA GLU A 148 -16.04 -8.39 -18.92
C GLU A 148 -14.94 -8.73 -17.90
N VAL A 149 -15.28 -8.92 -16.62
CA VAL A 149 -14.31 -9.11 -15.54
C VAL A 149 -13.34 -10.27 -15.78
N GLY A 150 -13.80 -11.33 -16.46
CA GLY A 150 -12.99 -12.49 -16.80
C GLY A 150 -11.91 -12.24 -17.87
N ASP A 151 -12.05 -11.17 -18.66
CA ASP A 151 -11.02 -10.76 -19.63
C ASP A 151 -9.96 -9.89 -18.98
N TRP A 152 -10.35 -9.11 -17.97
CA TRP A 152 -9.49 -8.17 -17.27
C TRP A 152 -8.76 -8.78 -16.07
N ILE A 153 -9.41 -9.68 -15.35
CA ILE A 153 -8.90 -10.32 -14.13
C ILE A 153 -8.65 -11.80 -14.41
N ASN A 154 -7.62 -12.36 -13.78
CA ASN A 154 -7.34 -13.78 -13.87
C ASN A 154 -8.57 -14.60 -13.46
N GLN A 155 -9.01 -15.49 -14.35
CA GLN A 155 -10.18 -16.35 -14.17
C GLN A 155 -10.16 -17.14 -12.85
N ALA A 156 -8.99 -17.54 -12.37
CA ALA A 156 -8.87 -18.24 -11.08
C ALA A 156 -9.34 -17.41 -9.88
N LEU A 157 -9.30 -16.07 -9.98
CA LEU A 157 -9.79 -15.14 -8.95
C LEU A 157 -11.28 -14.85 -9.06
N VAL A 158 -11.84 -14.87 -10.27
CA VAL A 158 -13.18 -14.33 -10.53
C VAL A 158 -14.15 -15.34 -11.14
N ALA A 159 -13.82 -16.63 -11.17
CA ALA A 159 -14.61 -17.64 -11.88
C ALA A 159 -16.12 -17.59 -11.58
N PRO A 160 -16.61 -17.53 -10.32
CA PRO A 160 -18.05 -17.44 -10.05
C PRO A 160 -18.71 -16.14 -10.54
N LEU A 161 -17.95 -15.04 -10.52
CA LEU A 161 -18.40 -13.74 -11.00
C LEU A 161 -18.45 -13.70 -12.53
N ALA A 162 -17.38 -14.17 -13.18
CA ALA A 162 -17.26 -14.23 -14.64
C ALA A 162 -18.22 -15.24 -15.28
N SER A 163 -18.61 -16.31 -14.57
CA SER A 163 -19.61 -17.26 -15.05
C SER A 163 -21.06 -16.77 -14.91
N GLY A 164 -21.27 -15.58 -14.32
CA GLY A 164 -22.61 -15.03 -14.08
C GLY A 164 -23.41 -15.77 -13.01
N PHE A 165 -22.77 -16.58 -12.15
CA PHE A 165 -23.47 -17.34 -11.11
C PHE A 165 -24.22 -16.44 -10.13
N PHE A 166 -23.70 -15.23 -9.92
CA PHE A 166 -24.30 -14.21 -9.07
C PHE A 166 -25.17 -13.18 -9.83
N GLY A 167 -25.41 -13.35 -11.13
CA GLY A 167 -26.07 -12.35 -11.96
C GLY A 167 -25.21 -11.09 -12.18
N ASP A 168 -25.82 -9.91 -12.13
CA ASP A 168 -25.16 -8.61 -12.24
C ASP A 168 -25.12 -7.90 -10.86
N PRO A 169 -24.26 -8.33 -9.92
CA PRO A 169 -24.19 -7.71 -8.59
C PRO A 169 -23.64 -6.27 -8.66
N ASP A 170 -24.19 -5.38 -7.83
CA ASP A 170 -23.68 -4.01 -7.67
C ASP A 170 -22.31 -3.97 -6.97
N GLU A 171 -22.04 -4.95 -6.12
CA GLU A 171 -20.82 -5.06 -5.34
C GLU A 171 -20.38 -6.53 -5.15
N TYR A 172 -19.09 -6.77 -5.24
CA TYR A 172 -18.47 -8.06 -4.92
C TYR A 172 -17.15 -7.82 -4.20
N ARG A 173 -16.90 -8.48 -3.06
CA ARG A 173 -15.66 -8.33 -2.28
C ARG A 173 -15.09 -9.65 -1.82
N GLN A 174 -13.78 -9.81 -1.97
CA GLN A 174 -13.00 -10.89 -1.38
C GLN A 174 -11.80 -10.35 -0.62
N ARG A 175 -11.40 -11.08 0.42
CA ARG A 175 -10.27 -10.76 1.28
C ARG A 175 -9.44 -12.01 1.54
N VAL A 176 -8.15 -11.91 1.28
CA VAL A 176 -7.16 -12.95 1.57
C VAL A 176 -6.11 -12.39 2.51
N VAL A 177 -5.79 -13.13 3.57
CA VAL A 177 -4.71 -12.80 4.51
C VAL A 177 -3.78 -14.00 4.59
N GLY A 178 -2.49 -13.77 4.40
CA GLY A 178 -1.51 -14.85 4.39
C GLY A 178 -0.11 -14.41 4.78
N ALA A 179 0.79 -15.39 4.80
CA ALA A 179 2.21 -15.17 5.04
C ALA A 179 2.96 -15.12 3.70
N THR A 180 4.07 -14.38 3.66
CA THR A 180 5.03 -14.39 2.55
C THR A 180 6.25 -15.25 2.92
N GLU A 181 7.05 -15.59 1.91
CA GLU A 181 8.35 -16.20 2.15
C GLU A 181 9.24 -15.24 2.96
N GLY A 182 9.96 -15.74 3.96
CA GLY A 182 10.84 -14.93 4.80
C GLY A 182 10.20 -14.25 6.02
N GLY A 183 8.96 -14.61 6.38
CA GLY A 183 8.35 -14.21 7.66
C GLY A 183 7.50 -12.94 7.63
N GLY A 184 7.27 -12.36 6.44
CA GLY A 184 6.31 -11.27 6.26
C GLY A 184 4.86 -11.74 6.09
N GLY A 185 3.97 -10.81 5.80
CA GLY A 185 2.57 -11.07 5.54
C GLY A 185 2.01 -10.23 4.41
N PHE A 186 0.82 -10.61 3.95
CA PHE A 186 0.07 -9.84 2.98
C PHE A 186 -1.42 -9.86 3.29
N LEU A 187 -2.07 -8.78 2.88
CA LEU A 187 -3.50 -8.63 2.76
C LEU A 187 -3.80 -8.32 1.29
N PHE A 188 -4.70 -9.10 0.68
CA PHE A 188 -5.18 -8.86 -0.66
C PHE A 188 -6.71 -8.70 -0.62
N ASN A 189 -7.20 -7.48 -0.82
CA ASN A 189 -8.62 -7.21 -1.03
C ASN A 189 -8.85 -6.98 -2.51
N HIS A 190 -9.91 -7.54 -3.05
CA HIS A 190 -10.28 -7.29 -4.44
C HIS A 190 -11.77 -7.44 -4.65
N GLY A 191 -12.26 -6.88 -5.74
CA GLY A 191 -13.69 -6.86 -5.94
C GLY A 191 -14.21 -5.91 -7.01
N LEU A 192 -15.50 -6.02 -7.27
CA LEU A 192 -16.26 -5.15 -8.14
C LEU A 192 -16.96 -4.08 -7.30
N GLY A 193 -17.00 -2.86 -7.82
CA GLY A 193 -17.85 -1.80 -7.29
C GLY A 193 -18.05 -0.70 -8.32
N MET A 194 -18.61 0.42 -7.88
CA MET A 194 -18.82 1.61 -8.70
C MET A 194 -17.84 2.71 -8.31
N ASP A 195 -17.33 3.43 -9.31
CA ASP A 195 -16.62 4.68 -9.07
C ASP A 195 -17.63 5.74 -8.61
N ALA A 196 -17.42 6.25 -7.38
CA ALA A 196 -18.36 7.17 -6.76
C ALA A 196 -18.50 8.52 -7.49
N LYS A 197 -17.53 8.90 -8.34
CA LYS A 197 -17.54 10.18 -9.07
C LYS A 197 -18.21 10.06 -10.43
N THR A 198 -18.01 8.92 -11.11
CA THR A 198 -18.42 8.71 -12.50
C THR A 198 -19.60 7.75 -12.64
N GLY A 199 -19.94 7.01 -11.58
CA GLY A 199 -20.95 5.96 -11.59
C GLY A 199 -20.61 4.77 -12.48
N ARG A 200 -19.34 4.66 -12.93
CA ARG A 200 -18.90 3.58 -13.82
C ARG A 200 -18.45 2.37 -13.00
N PRO A 201 -18.71 1.15 -13.47
CA PRO A 201 -18.21 -0.04 -12.81
C PRO A 201 -16.68 -0.11 -12.90
N GLN A 202 -16.08 -0.58 -11.82
CA GLN A 202 -14.63 -0.74 -11.69
C GLN A 202 -14.32 -1.98 -10.85
N TYR A 203 -13.15 -2.57 -11.11
CA TYR A 203 -12.61 -3.64 -10.30
C TYR A 203 -11.37 -3.17 -9.57
N PHE A 204 -11.31 -3.37 -8.26
CA PHE A 204 -10.16 -3.00 -7.45
C PHE A 204 -9.29 -4.20 -7.15
N LEU A 205 -7.97 -3.99 -7.19
CA LEU A 205 -6.96 -4.91 -6.68
C LEU A 205 -6.11 -4.14 -5.67
N ASP A 206 -6.34 -4.43 -4.39
CA ASP A 206 -5.72 -3.76 -3.25
C ASP A 206 -4.77 -4.73 -2.55
N TYR A 207 -3.48 -4.51 -2.77
CA TYR A 207 -2.40 -5.31 -2.25
C TYR A 207 -1.74 -4.57 -1.09
N ASP A 208 -1.57 -5.20 0.06
CA ASP A 208 -0.87 -4.65 1.23
C ASP A 208 0.10 -5.71 1.75
N PHE A 209 1.39 -5.52 1.47
CA PHE A 209 2.47 -6.40 1.86
C PHE A 209 3.28 -5.78 2.99
N PHE A 210 3.74 -6.59 3.93
CA PHE A 210 4.51 -6.09 5.06
C PHE A 210 5.53 -7.09 5.62
N VAL A 211 6.53 -6.55 6.30
CA VAL A 211 7.49 -7.28 7.13
C VAL A 211 7.57 -6.57 8.48
N GLU A 212 7.73 -7.34 9.55
CA GLU A 212 7.90 -6.84 10.92
C GLU A 212 9.37 -6.97 11.34
N ASP A 213 9.77 -6.21 12.37
CA ASP A 213 11.11 -6.26 12.96
C ASP A 213 12.25 -6.06 11.94
N VAL A 214 12.30 -4.88 11.34
CA VAL A 214 13.25 -4.55 10.26
C VAL A 214 14.30 -3.55 10.76
N PRO A 215 15.59 -3.89 10.75
CA PRO A 215 16.66 -2.92 11.04
C PRO A 215 16.58 -1.69 10.13
N VAL A 216 16.84 -0.51 10.68
CA VAL A 216 16.67 0.76 9.97
C VAL A 216 17.51 0.84 8.68
N ASP A 217 18.73 0.31 8.72
CA ASP A 217 19.65 0.27 7.57
C ASP A 217 19.17 -0.64 6.43
N GLN A 218 18.22 -1.55 6.70
CA GLN A 218 17.63 -2.46 5.72
C GLN A 218 16.30 -1.95 5.15
N ALA A 219 15.78 -0.81 5.63
CA ALA A 219 14.41 -0.38 5.32
C ALA A 219 14.11 -0.28 3.81
N LEU A 220 14.94 0.42 3.03
CA LEU A 220 14.73 0.53 1.58
C LEU A 220 14.88 -0.81 0.87
N ALA A 221 15.84 -1.64 1.28
CA ALA A 221 16.02 -2.97 0.72
C ALA A 221 14.80 -3.86 0.97
N THR A 222 14.17 -3.74 2.15
CA THR A 222 12.90 -4.41 2.45
C THR A 222 11.77 -3.90 1.57
N VAL A 223 11.64 -2.59 1.37
CA VAL A 223 10.62 -2.02 0.47
C VAL A 223 10.76 -2.54 -0.97
N ARG A 224 11.99 -2.69 -1.48
CA ARG A 224 12.22 -3.33 -2.79
C ARG A 224 11.71 -4.77 -2.86
N LYS A 225 11.93 -5.56 -1.81
CA LYS A 225 11.43 -6.95 -1.74
C LYS A 225 9.91 -7.00 -1.68
N LEU A 226 9.27 -6.08 -0.93
CA LEU A 226 7.82 -5.96 -0.89
C LEU A 226 7.26 -5.62 -2.27
N HIS A 227 7.88 -4.65 -2.96
CA HIS A 227 7.51 -4.27 -4.32
C HIS A 227 7.59 -5.44 -5.29
N ASP A 228 8.64 -6.27 -5.21
CA ASP A 228 8.78 -7.45 -6.06
C ASP A 228 7.67 -8.48 -5.82
N ALA A 229 7.40 -8.80 -4.55
CA ALA A 229 6.34 -9.75 -4.19
C ALA A 229 4.95 -9.26 -4.60
N GLU A 230 4.71 -7.95 -4.47
CA GLU A 230 3.49 -7.30 -4.90
C GLU A 230 3.35 -7.31 -6.44
N HIS A 231 4.45 -7.06 -7.16
CA HIS A 231 4.48 -7.12 -8.62
C HIS A 231 4.15 -8.53 -9.15
N ASP A 232 4.68 -9.58 -8.52
CA ASP A 232 4.37 -10.97 -8.87
C ASP A 232 2.87 -11.27 -8.70
N LEU A 233 2.28 -10.86 -7.57
CA LEU A 233 0.86 -11.06 -7.32
C LEU A 233 -0.01 -10.25 -8.27
N PHE A 234 0.35 -8.98 -8.51
CA PHE A 234 -0.30 -8.13 -9.50
C PHE A 234 -0.32 -8.80 -10.87
N ARG A 235 0.84 -9.25 -11.36
CA ARG A 235 0.98 -9.91 -12.65
C ARG A 235 0.21 -11.22 -12.75
N TRP A 236 0.09 -11.97 -11.66
CA TRP A 236 -0.78 -13.13 -11.61
C TRP A 236 -2.26 -12.77 -11.63
N SER A 237 -2.68 -11.65 -11.03
CA SER A 237 -4.08 -11.20 -11.02
C SER A 237 -4.61 -10.73 -12.37
N LEU A 238 -3.78 -10.50 -13.39
CA LEU A 238 -4.20 -9.93 -14.68
C LEU A 238 -4.72 -10.97 -15.67
N GLY A 239 -5.89 -10.69 -16.24
CA GLY A 239 -6.43 -11.32 -17.43
C GLY A 239 -5.79 -10.80 -18.73
N ALA A 240 -6.19 -11.36 -19.87
CA ALA A 240 -5.58 -11.07 -21.17
C ALA A 240 -5.75 -9.60 -21.60
N LYS A 241 -6.93 -9.02 -21.41
CA LYS A 241 -7.25 -7.64 -21.79
C LYS A 241 -6.47 -6.63 -20.94
N ALA A 242 -6.28 -6.91 -19.65
CA ALA A 242 -5.46 -6.09 -18.77
C ALA A 242 -3.98 -6.11 -19.19
N ARG A 243 -3.45 -7.28 -19.54
CA ARG A 243 -2.07 -7.42 -20.04
C ARG A 243 -1.87 -6.61 -21.33
N GLN A 244 -2.76 -6.76 -22.30
CA GLN A 244 -2.74 -5.99 -23.54
C GLN A 244 -2.82 -4.48 -23.26
N HIS A 245 -3.68 -4.05 -22.33
CA HIS A 245 -3.79 -2.64 -21.94
C HIS A 245 -2.48 -2.07 -21.40
N LEU A 246 -1.70 -2.87 -20.67
CA LEU A 246 -0.40 -2.49 -20.12
C LEU A 246 0.77 -2.64 -21.12
N GLY A 247 0.52 -3.19 -22.32
CA GLY A 247 1.54 -3.46 -23.33
C GLY A 247 2.37 -4.72 -23.09
N LEU A 248 1.74 -5.75 -22.51
CA LEU A 248 2.35 -7.05 -22.21
C LEU A 248 2.02 -8.15 -23.21
#